data_AF-A0A967JED5-F1
#
_entry.id   AF-A0A967JED5-F1
#
_cell.length_a   1.000
_cell.length_b   1.000
_cell.length_c   1.000
_cell.angle_alpha   90.00
_cell.angle_beta   90.00
_cell.angle_gamma   90.00
#
_symmetry.space_group_name_H-M   'P 1'
#
loop_
_entity.id
_entity.type
_entity.pdbx_description
1 polymer ?
#
loop_
_entity_poly.entity_id
_entity_poly.type
_entity_poly.pdbx_seq_one_letter_code
_entity_poly.pdbx_strand_id
1 'polypeptide(L)' 'LSVLVYGGPKTVGELASAEQVTAPTMSRLVTALEREGHVRRRPDAADGRRVRVEVTRSGREAL' A
#
# COMPACT_ATOMS: atom_id res chain seq x y z
N LEU A 1 -6.82 -0.83 4.86
CA LEU A 1 -6.10 -2.07 4.48
C LEU A 1 -6.94 -3.08 3.67
N SER A 2 -8.26 -3.17 3.90
CA SER A 2 -9.18 -4.01 3.10
C SER A 2 -9.00 -3.81 1.58
N VAL A 3 -8.74 -2.58 1.14
CA VAL A 3 -8.48 -2.24 -0.26
C VAL A 3 -7.25 -2.94 -0.86
N LEU A 4 -6.19 -3.20 -0.10
CA LEU A 4 -5.02 -3.95 -0.59
C LEU A 4 -5.24 -5.46 -0.56
N VAL A 5 -5.97 -5.95 0.44
CA VAL A 5 -6.24 -7.39 0.61
C VAL A 5 -7.20 -7.89 -0.47
N TYR A 6 -8.27 -7.14 -0.75
CA TYR A 6 -9.30 -7.54 -1.73
C TYR A 6 -9.12 -6.89 -3.11
N GLY A 7 -8.50 -5.71 -3.18
CA GLY A 7 -8.35 -4.93 -4.41
C GLY A 7 -6.96 -4.98 -5.06
N GLY A 8 -6.04 -5.79 -4.51
CA GLY A 8 -4.70 -6.02 -5.05
C GLY A 8 -3.72 -4.84 -4.91
N PRO A 9 -2.56 -4.91 -5.57
CA PRO A 9 -1.51 -3.89 -5.49
C PRO A 9 -1.98 -2.50 -5.98
N LYS A 10 -1.82 -1.47 -5.14
CA LYS A 10 -2.22 -0.10 -5.46
C LYS A 10 -1.13 0.91 -5.15
N THR A 11 -1.09 2.01 -5.90
CA THR A 11 -0.20 3.13 -5.61
C THR A 11 -0.62 3.87 -4.33
N VAL A 12 0.31 4.63 -3.74
CA VAL A 12 0.02 5.46 -2.55
C VAL A 12 -1.11 6.47 -2.83
N GLY A 13 -1.18 7.01 -4.05
CA GLY A 13 -2.25 7.92 -4.47
C GLY A 13 -3.62 7.23 -4.52
N GLU A 14 -3.69 6.05 -5.15
CA GLU A 14 -4.93 5.26 -5.19
C GLU A 14 -5.39 4.83 -3.78
N LEU A 15 -4.45 4.49 -2.90
CA LEU A 15 -4.74 4.19 -1.49
C LEU A 15 -5.27 5.42 -0.77
N ALA A 16 -4.64 6.57 -0.96
CA ALA A 16 -5.07 7.82 -0.34
C ALA A 16 -6.51 8.18 -0.76
N SER A 17 -6.82 8.06 -2.05
CA SER A 17 -8.18 8.26 -2.56
C SER A 17 -9.18 7.25 -1.99
N ALA A 18 -8.82 5.97 -1.91
CA ALA A 18 -9.72 4.93 -1.42
C ALA A 18 -10.01 5.03 0.08
N GLU A 19 -9.02 5.42 0.88
CA GLU A 19 -9.15 5.60 2.34
C GLU A 19 -9.53 7.06 2.71
N GLN A 20 -9.84 7.90 1.71
CA GLN A 20 -10.26 9.31 1.87
C GLN A 20 -9.30 10.16 2.72
N VAL A 21 -8.00 9.91 2.60
CA VAL A 21 -6.93 10.68 3.28
C VAL A 21 -6.02 11.37 2.26
N THR A 22 -5.18 12.28 2.75
CA THR A 22 -4.17 12.93 1.90
C THR A 22 -3.04 11.97 1.53
N ALA A 23 -2.40 12.18 0.38
CA ALA A 23 -1.24 11.38 -0.04
C ALA A 23 -0.07 11.39 0.97
N PRO A 24 0.29 12.52 1.61
CA PRO A 24 1.29 12.53 2.69
C PRO A 24 0.88 11.70 3.91
N THR A 25 -0.39 11.72 4.30
CA THR A 25 -0.91 10.88 5.39
C THR A 25 -0.81 9.41 5.01
N MET A 26 -1.27 9.04 3.82
CA MET A 26 -1.19 7.66 3.34
C MET A 26 0.25 7.16 3.24
N SER A 27 1.17 8.01 2.76
CA SER A 27 2.59 7.65 2.68
C SER A 27 3.18 7.33 4.06
N ARG A 28 2.80 8.08 5.10
CA ARG A 28 3.20 7.81 6.49
C ARG A 28 2.63 6.47 6.99
N LEU A 29 1.35 6.20 6.74
CA LEU A 29 0.71 4.93 7.10
C LEU A 29 1.39 3.73 6.42
N VAL A 30 1.60 3.81 5.11
CA VAL A 30 2.31 2.77 4.33
C VAL A 30 3.72 2.56 4.88
N THR A 31 4.42 3.62 5.28
CA THR A 31 5.76 3.51 5.86
C THR A 31 5.75 2.80 7.22
N ALA A 32 4.76 3.08 8.07
CA ALA A 32 4.60 2.37 9.35
C ALA A 32 4.33 0.87 9.11
N LEU A 33 3.39 0.56 8.22
CA LEU A 33 3.05 -0.81 7.86
C LEU A 33 4.22 -1.56 7.19
N GLU A 34 5.06 -0.86 6.42
CA GLU A 34 6.25 -1.44 5.80
C GLU A 34 7.31 -1.77 6.85
N ARG A 35 7.47 -0.92 7.87
CA ARG A 35 8.36 -1.18 9.01
C ARG A 35 7.90 -2.38 9.86
N GLU A 36 6.59 -2.54 10.00
CA GLU A 36 5.98 -3.70 10.67
C GLU A 36 5.97 -4.96 9.77
N GLY A 37 6.40 -4.83 8.52
CA GLY A 37 6.48 -5.93 7.56
C GLY A 37 5.13 -6.37 6.98
N HIS A 38 4.05 -5.60 7.21
CA HIS A 38 2.70 -5.89 6.72
C HIS A 38 2.47 -5.51 5.25
N VAL A 39 3.24 -4.56 4.73
CA VAL A 39 3.21 -4.16 3.32
C VAL A 39 4.62 -4.06 2.74
N ARG A 40 4.73 -4.08 1.42
CA ARG A 40 5.98 -3.81 0.70
C ARG A 40 5.74 -2.88 -0.49
N ARG A 41 6.70 -2.01 -0.76
CA ARG A 41 6.70 -1.20 -1.99
C ARG A 41 7.44 -1.92 -3.11
N ARG A 42 6.85 -1.94 -4.31
CA ARG A 42 7.46 -2.48 -5.52
C ARG A 42 7.31 -1.47 -6.67
N PRO A 43 8.33 -1.33 -7.53
CA PRO A 43 8.16 -0.61 -8.79
C PRO A 43 7.05 -1.25 -9.60
N ASP A 44 6.22 -0.44 -10.25
CA ASP A 44 5.21 -0.92 -11.17
C ASP A 44 5.91 -1.47 -12.44
N ALA A 45 5.59 -2.71 -12.81
CA ALA A 45 6.19 -3.38 -13.96
C ALA A 45 5.81 -2.76 -15.31
N ALA A 46 4.68 -2.04 -15.38
CA ALA A 46 4.21 -1.36 -16.57
C ALA A 46 4.71 0.10 -16.67
N ASP A 47 4.98 0.76 -15.54
CA ASP A 47 5.56 2.10 -15.49
C ASP A 47 6.50 2.22 -14.27
N GLY A 48 7.81 2.00 -14.47
CA GLY A 48 8.81 2.01 -13.39
C GLY A 48 8.93 3.32 -12.62
N ARG A 49 8.26 4.39 -13.06
CA ARG A 49 8.12 5.66 -12.31
C ARG A 49 7.07 5.59 -11.21
N ARG A 50 6.18 4.59 -11.26
CA ARG A 50 5.13 4.37 -10.26
C ARG A 50 5.58 3.32 -9.27
N VAL A 51 5.20 3.52 -8.01
CA VAL A 51 5.44 2.57 -6.93
C VAL A 51 4.10 2.05 -6.45
N ARG A 52 3.94 0.73 -6.50
CA ARG A 52 2.79 0.04 -5.92
C ARG A 52 3.11 -0.47 -4.53
N VAL A 53 2.09 -0.47 -3.69
CA VAL A 53 2.08 -1.05 -2.36
C VAL A 53 1.35 -2.38 -2.46
N GLU A 54 1.97 -3.42 -1.93
CA GLU A 54 1.44 -4.77 -1.87
C GLU A 54 1.34 -5.22 -0.42
N VAL A 55 0.24 -5.91 -0.07
CA VAL A 55 0.13 -6.53 1.25
C VAL A 55 1.00 -7.81 1.29
N THR A 56 1.78 -7.96 2.35
CA THR A 56 2.58 -9.16 2.60
C THR A 56 1.72 -10.26 3.18
N ARG A 57 2.31 -11.43 3.43
CA ARG A 57 1.63 -12.52 4.13
C ARG A 57 1.26 -12.13 5.56
N SER A 58 2.18 -11.55 6.33
CA SER A 58 1.90 -11.10 7.69
C SER A 58 0.84 -10.00 7.74
N GLY A 59 0.79 -9.11 6.74
CA GLY A 59 -0.27 -8.13 6.63
C GLY A 59 -1.65 -8.71 6.31
N ARG A 60 -1.72 -9.89 5.67
CA ARG A 60 -2.97 -10.62 5.46
C ARG A 60 -3.43 -11.39 6.69
N GLU A 61 -2.49 -11.88 7.52
CA GLU A 61 -2.79 -12.63 8.74
C GLU A 61 -3.19 -11.72 9.92
N ALA A 62 -2.86 -10.42 9.86
CA ALA A 62 -3.20 -9.43 10.87
C ALA A 62 -4.63 -8.83 10.72
N LEU A 63 -5.40 -9.24 9.71
CA LEU A 63 -6.75 -8.78 9.38
C LEU A 63 -7.75 -9.93 9.40
#